data_AF-A0A7W0GEI0-F1
#
_entry.id   AF-A0A7W0GEI0-F1
#
_cell.length_a   1.000
_cell.length_b   1.000
_cell.length_c   1.000
_cell.angle_alpha   90.00
_cell.angle_beta   90.00
_cell.angle_gamma   90.00
#
_symmetry.space_group_name_H-M   'P 1'
#
loop_
_entity.id
_entity.type
_entity.pdbx_description
1 polymer ?
#
loop_
_entity_poly.entity_id
_entity_poly.type
_entity_poly.pdbx_seq_one_letter_code
_entity_poly.pdbx_strand_id
1 'polypeptide(L)'
;MTASTQVRPDELLAAAIELARAAAEAEAAPAPVGEHRGAQAGPDDSPGALVAIHFFDCTTASYSGWVWSVALTRLADDDLITIDEVVLQPGDGALLPPPWVPWSERLRPGDLGVGDLLPAESDDSRLAPAYTATGDPAVDEVAFELGIGRVRVMSRPGRLDAAQRWHEGDTGPEAPMAKQAPGRCGTCGFYLSL
;
A
#
# COMPACT_ATOMS: atom_id res chain seq x y z
N MET A 1 -10.40 27.17 9.22
CA MET A 1 -11.21 27.01 7.99
C MET A 1 -10.94 28.21 7.11
N THR A 2 -9.93 28.10 6.24
CA THR A 2 -9.67 29.09 5.20
C THR A 2 -10.78 28.96 4.17
N ALA A 3 -11.55 30.04 3.98
CA ALA A 3 -12.53 30.10 2.91
C ALA A 3 -11.77 30.06 1.58
N SER A 4 -11.96 28.98 0.82
CA SER A 4 -11.48 28.90 -0.55
C SER A 4 -12.26 29.94 -1.36
N THR A 5 -11.57 30.95 -1.91
CA THR A 5 -12.17 31.86 -2.88
C THR A 5 -12.52 31.03 -4.11
N GLN A 6 -13.81 30.80 -4.33
CA GLN A 6 -14.25 30.01 -5.46
C GLN A 6 -13.98 30.79 -6.76
N VAL A 7 -12.93 30.38 -7.48
CA VAL A 7 -12.57 30.95 -8.78
C VAL A 7 -13.65 30.54 -9.79
N ARG A 8 -14.10 31.50 -10.59
CA ARG A 8 -15.08 31.21 -11.66
C ARG A 8 -14.38 30.45 -12.79
N PRO A 9 -14.98 29.39 -13.33
CA PRO A 9 -14.45 28.71 -14.51
C PRO A 9 -14.46 29.64 -15.73
N ASP A 10 -13.61 29.31 -16.69
CA ASP A 10 -13.63 29.90 -18.03
C ASP A 10 -15.01 29.75 -18.69
N GLU A 11 -15.46 30.77 -19.42
CA GLU A 11 -16.83 30.81 -19.96
C GLU A 11 -17.07 29.77 -21.07
N LEU A 12 -16.07 29.51 -21.93
CA LEU A 12 -16.19 28.51 -22.99
C LEU A 12 -16.24 27.11 -22.40
N LEU A 13 -15.35 26.81 -21.45
CA LEU A 13 -15.36 25.53 -20.74
C LEU A 13 -16.66 25.35 -19.96
N ALA A 14 -17.11 26.36 -19.20
CA ALA A 14 -18.35 26.30 -18.43
C ALA A 14 -19.61 26.09 -19.29
N ALA A 15 -19.60 26.56 -20.54
CA ALA A 15 -20.69 26.36 -21.50
C ALA A 15 -20.68 24.98 -22.17
N ALA A 16 -19.58 24.22 -22.10
CA ALA A 16 -19.39 22.94 -22.79
C ALA A 16 -20.06 21.74 -22.07
N ILE A 17 -21.26 21.95 -21.53
CA ILE A 17 -22.02 20.97 -20.74
C ILE A 17 -22.33 19.72 -21.56
N GLU A 18 -22.72 19.86 -22.83
CA GLU A 18 -23.08 18.72 -23.69
C GLU A 18 -21.87 17.85 -24.02
N LEU A 19 -20.69 18.45 -24.22
CA LEU A 19 -19.44 17.70 -24.41
C LEU A 19 -19.11 16.90 -23.15
N ALA A 20 -19.21 17.54 -21.98
CA ALA A 20 -18.96 16.88 -20.71
C ALA A 20 -19.98 15.74 -20.44
N ARG A 21 -21.26 15.97 -20.72
CA ARG A 21 -22.33 14.98 -20.57
C ARG A 21 -22.07 13.77 -21.47
N ALA A 22 -21.77 13.99 -22.75
CA ALA A 22 -21.49 12.91 -23.69
C ALA A 22 -20.28 12.06 -23.25
N ALA A 23 -19.26 12.70 -22.69
CA ALA A 23 -18.09 11.99 -22.14
C ALA A 23 -18.46 11.12 -20.93
N ALA A 24 -19.25 11.67 -19.98
CA ALA A 24 -19.74 10.91 -18.83
C ALA A 24 -20.64 9.74 -19.25
N GLU A 25 -21.53 9.93 -20.23
CA GLU A 25 -22.44 8.90 -20.71
C GLU A 25 -21.70 7.76 -21.43
N ALA A 26 -20.60 8.07 -22.11
CA ALA A 26 -19.75 7.05 -22.74
C ALA A 26 -19.13 6.11 -21.70
N GLU A 27 -18.67 6.62 -20.56
CA GLU A 27 -18.07 5.83 -19.47
C GLU A 27 -19.12 5.15 -18.58
N ALA A 28 -20.29 5.77 -18.40
CA ALA A 28 -21.35 5.24 -17.54
C ALA A 28 -22.12 4.06 -18.17
N ALA A 29 -21.99 3.86 -19.48
CA ALA A 29 -22.78 2.88 -20.22
C ALA A 29 -22.72 1.48 -19.59
N PRO A 30 -23.88 0.81 -19.38
CA PRO A 30 -25.22 1.14 -19.87
C PRO A 30 -26.08 1.99 -18.93
N ALA A 31 -25.54 2.47 -17.80
CA ALA A 31 -26.29 3.30 -16.86
C ALA A 31 -26.40 4.75 -17.37
N PRO A 32 -27.52 5.46 -17.09
CA PRO A 32 -27.63 6.87 -17.42
C PRO A 32 -26.76 7.74 -16.50
N VAL A 33 -26.41 8.93 -16.99
CA VAL A 33 -25.84 10.03 -16.18
C VAL A 33 -26.98 10.94 -15.78
N GLY A 34 -27.00 11.39 -14.51
CA GLY A 34 -28.08 12.21 -13.98
C GLY A 34 -27.97 13.70 -14.32
N GLU A 35 -28.56 14.53 -13.45
CA GLU A 35 -28.63 15.97 -13.65
C GLU A 35 -27.26 16.64 -13.55
N HIS A 36 -27.08 17.73 -14.29
CA HIS A 36 -25.87 18.55 -14.22
C HIS A 36 -25.92 19.43 -12.97
N ARG A 37 -24.91 19.32 -12.11
CA ARG A 37 -24.81 20.07 -10.85
C ARG A 37 -24.10 21.42 -11.01
N GLY A 38 -23.38 21.61 -12.11
CA GLY A 38 -22.60 22.81 -12.39
C GLY A 38 -21.15 22.51 -12.73
N ALA A 39 -20.38 23.58 -12.98
CA ALA A 39 -18.96 23.52 -13.29
C ALA A 39 -18.15 24.35 -12.31
N GLN A 40 -16.91 23.92 -12.05
CA GLN A 40 -15.95 24.63 -11.20
C GLN A 40 -14.64 24.83 -11.96
N ALA A 41 -13.90 25.89 -11.65
CA ALA A 41 -12.54 26.03 -12.15
C ALA A 41 -11.67 24.88 -11.60
N GLY A 42 -10.93 24.22 -12.48
CA GLY A 42 -9.92 23.24 -12.09
C GLY A 42 -8.71 23.90 -11.43
N PRO A 43 -7.75 23.11 -10.95
CA PRO A 43 -6.49 23.63 -10.42
C PRO A 43 -5.75 24.46 -11.48
N ASP A 44 -5.23 25.62 -11.07
CA ASP A 44 -4.41 26.52 -11.88
C ASP A 44 -2.93 26.15 -11.70
N ASP A 45 -2.56 24.94 -12.13
CA ASP A 45 -1.19 24.43 -12.07
C ASP A 45 -0.50 24.33 -13.44
N SER A 46 -1.27 24.57 -14.51
CA SER A 46 -0.88 24.34 -15.90
C SER A 46 -0.79 25.68 -16.66
N PRO A 47 0.38 26.34 -16.69
CA PRO A 47 0.51 27.66 -17.30
C PRO A 47 0.15 27.63 -18.80
N GLY A 48 -0.84 28.45 -19.18
CA GLY A 48 -1.33 28.58 -20.56
C GLY A 48 -2.52 27.68 -20.91
N ALA A 49 -2.90 26.77 -20.03
CA ALA A 49 -4.11 25.97 -20.14
C ALA A 49 -5.13 26.41 -19.09
N LEU A 50 -6.41 26.35 -19.44
CA LEU A 50 -7.54 26.60 -18.56
C LEU A 50 -8.29 25.28 -18.36
N VAL A 51 -8.73 25.02 -17.14
CA VAL A 51 -9.43 23.77 -16.78
C VAL A 51 -10.77 24.11 -16.12
N ALA A 52 -11.82 23.39 -16.51
CA ALA A 52 -13.09 23.38 -15.80
C ALA A 52 -13.58 21.95 -15.57
N ILE A 53 -14.13 21.69 -14.39
CA ILE A 53 -14.64 20.38 -14.00
C ILE A 53 -16.16 20.46 -13.93
N HIS A 54 -16.84 19.70 -14.78
CA HIS A 54 -18.30 19.54 -14.76
C HIS A 54 -18.71 18.38 -13.87
N PHE A 55 -19.77 18.58 -13.10
CA PHE A 55 -20.31 17.57 -12.19
C PHE A 55 -21.70 17.11 -12.60
N PHE A 56 -21.93 15.81 -12.59
CA PHE A 56 -23.25 15.20 -12.83
C PHE A 56 -23.61 14.19 -11.76
N ASP A 57 -24.90 14.04 -11.48
CA ASP A 57 -25.41 12.99 -10.59
C ASP A 57 -25.06 11.58 -11.11
N CYS A 58 -24.65 10.68 -10.21
CA CYS A 58 -24.64 9.25 -10.49
C CYS A 58 -26.01 8.64 -10.15
N THR A 59 -26.63 7.95 -11.12
CA THR A 59 -27.92 7.28 -10.90
C THR A 59 -27.77 5.78 -10.58
N THR A 60 -26.56 5.26 -10.56
CA THR A 60 -26.30 3.84 -10.29
C THR A 60 -26.50 3.54 -8.80
N ALA A 61 -27.38 2.60 -8.48
CA ALA A 61 -27.75 2.30 -7.09
C ALA A 61 -26.55 1.91 -6.20
N SER A 62 -25.55 1.22 -6.76
CA SER A 62 -24.31 0.83 -6.05
C SER A 62 -23.39 2.00 -5.73
N TYR A 63 -23.62 3.17 -6.33
CA TYR A 63 -22.82 4.39 -6.20
C TYR A 63 -23.68 5.56 -5.69
N SER A 64 -24.58 5.28 -4.74
CA SER A 64 -25.39 6.32 -4.08
C SER A 64 -24.49 7.39 -3.44
N GLY A 65 -24.77 8.66 -3.74
CA GLY A 65 -23.98 9.81 -3.27
C GLY A 65 -22.72 10.11 -4.09
N TRP A 66 -22.38 9.27 -5.08
CA TRP A 66 -21.26 9.53 -5.98
C TRP A 66 -21.66 10.49 -7.10
N VAL A 67 -20.66 11.15 -7.68
CA VAL A 67 -20.81 12.13 -8.76
C VAL A 67 -19.85 11.84 -9.89
N TRP A 68 -20.34 11.98 -11.11
CA TRP A 68 -19.47 12.04 -12.27
C TRP A 68 -18.80 13.40 -12.31
N SER A 69 -17.51 13.39 -12.58
CA SER A 69 -16.66 14.56 -12.74
C SER A 69 -15.95 14.48 -14.08
N VAL A 70 -16.11 15.50 -14.90
CA VAL A 70 -15.53 15.57 -16.24
C VAL A 70 -14.66 16.81 -16.32
N ALA A 71 -13.35 16.60 -16.40
CA ALA A 71 -12.40 17.68 -16.57
C ALA A 71 -12.27 18.00 -18.06
N LEU A 72 -12.58 19.25 -18.40
CA LEU A 72 -12.36 19.82 -19.72
C LEU A 72 -11.20 20.80 -19.65
N THR A 73 -10.42 20.85 -20.72
CA THR A 73 -9.27 21.75 -20.83
C THR A 73 -9.21 22.40 -22.20
N ARG A 74 -8.65 23.62 -22.26
CA ARG A 74 -8.31 24.32 -23.49
C ARG A 74 -7.08 25.21 -23.27
N LEU A 75 -6.39 25.59 -24.33
CA LEU A 75 -5.37 26.65 -24.23
C LEU A 75 -6.06 28.01 -24.13
N ALA A 76 -5.46 28.98 -23.42
CA ALA A 76 -6.06 30.30 -23.22
C ALA A 76 -6.39 31.03 -24.55
N ASP A 77 -5.52 30.86 -25.55
CA ASP A 77 -5.59 31.48 -26.87
C ASP A 77 -6.19 30.55 -27.95
N ASP A 78 -6.80 29.42 -27.56
CA ASP A 78 -7.47 28.47 -28.47
C ASP A 78 -8.89 28.15 -27.97
N ASP A 79 -9.80 27.94 -28.91
CA ASP A 79 -11.20 27.58 -28.65
C ASP A 79 -11.40 26.05 -28.68
N LEU A 80 -10.35 25.27 -29.05
CA LEU A 80 -10.41 23.81 -29.00
C LEU A 80 -10.47 23.31 -27.56
N ILE A 81 -11.63 22.78 -27.19
CA ILE A 81 -11.87 22.12 -25.91
C ILE A 81 -11.58 20.62 -26.04
N THR A 82 -10.77 20.08 -25.15
CA THR A 82 -10.51 18.64 -25.03
C THR A 82 -10.97 18.11 -23.66
N ILE A 83 -11.25 16.81 -23.61
CA ILE A 83 -11.54 16.10 -22.36
C ILE A 83 -10.22 15.59 -21.81
N ASP A 84 -9.91 15.92 -20.56
CA ASP A 84 -8.72 15.45 -19.86
C ASP A 84 -9.00 14.12 -19.14
N GLU A 85 -10.03 14.11 -18.29
CA GLU A 85 -10.46 12.91 -17.57
C GLU A 85 -11.97 12.86 -17.33
N VAL A 86 -12.48 11.64 -17.19
CA VAL A 86 -13.86 11.32 -16.76
C VAL A 86 -13.74 10.37 -15.60
N VAL A 87 -14.21 10.78 -14.42
CA VAL A 87 -14.08 9.98 -13.20
C VAL A 87 -15.38 9.97 -12.41
N LEU A 88 -15.69 8.83 -11.80
CA LEU A 88 -16.75 8.70 -10.80
C LEU A 88 -16.11 8.87 -9.43
N GLN A 89 -16.44 9.95 -8.73
CA GLN A 89 -15.85 10.30 -7.44
C GLN A 89 -16.89 10.35 -6.33
N PRO A 90 -16.51 10.09 -5.07
CA PRO A 90 -17.45 10.16 -3.96
C PRO A 90 -17.84 11.62 -3.69
N GLY A 91 -19.14 11.89 -3.70
CA GLY A 91 -19.71 13.17 -3.30
C GLY A 91 -20.31 13.11 -1.89
N ASP A 92 -21.12 14.12 -1.57
CA ASP A 92 -21.83 14.18 -0.29
C ASP A 92 -22.76 12.98 -0.10
N GLY A 93 -22.56 12.24 0.99
CA GLY A 93 -23.33 11.05 1.32
C GLY A 93 -22.87 9.76 0.62
N ALA A 94 -21.77 9.80 -0.15
CA ALA A 94 -21.19 8.60 -0.72
C ALA A 94 -20.75 7.60 0.36
N LEU A 95 -21.09 6.33 0.17
CA LEU A 95 -20.55 5.25 0.99
C LEU A 95 -19.07 5.05 0.64
N LEU A 96 -18.20 5.43 1.57
CA LEU A 96 -16.76 5.23 1.46
C LEU A 96 -16.35 3.90 2.12
N PRO A 97 -15.27 3.27 1.62
CA PRO A 97 -14.68 2.14 2.33
C PRO A 97 -14.19 2.59 3.73
N PRO A 98 -14.14 1.66 4.70
CA PRO A 98 -13.47 1.96 5.96
C PRO A 98 -12.01 2.34 5.72
N PRO A 99 -11.37 3.05 6.67
CA PRO A 99 -9.93 3.32 6.59
C PRO A 99 -9.14 2.04 6.32
N TRP A 100 -8.12 2.13 5.48
CA TRP A 100 -7.23 1.01 5.23
C TRP A 100 -6.53 0.58 6.52
N VAL A 101 -6.45 -0.73 6.74
CA VAL A 101 -5.80 -1.34 7.90
C VAL A 101 -4.70 -2.29 7.41
N PRO A 102 -3.47 -2.22 7.95
CA PRO A 102 -2.40 -3.16 7.64
C PRO A 102 -2.85 -4.62 7.72
N TRP A 103 -2.32 -5.48 6.85
CA TRP A 103 -2.69 -6.90 6.85
C TRP A 103 -2.41 -7.56 8.21
N SER A 104 -1.33 -7.18 8.89
CA SER A 104 -0.93 -7.72 10.20
C SER A 104 -1.94 -7.38 11.29
N GLU A 105 -2.56 -6.21 11.20
CA GLU A 105 -3.63 -5.75 12.09
C GLU A 105 -5.02 -6.32 11.72
N ARG A 106 -5.16 -6.92 10.52
CA ARG A 106 -6.38 -7.60 10.09
C ARG A 106 -6.47 -9.04 10.60
N LEU A 107 -5.35 -9.63 11.05
CA LEU A 107 -5.31 -11.00 11.57
C LEU A 107 -6.13 -11.14 12.86
N ARG A 108 -6.99 -12.15 12.88
CA ARG A 108 -7.84 -12.52 14.01
C ARG A 108 -7.41 -13.86 14.60
N PRO A 109 -7.77 -14.13 15.88
CA PRO A 109 -7.62 -15.47 16.43
C PRO A 109 -8.31 -16.51 15.55
N GLY A 110 -7.55 -17.49 15.06
CA GLY A 110 -8.03 -18.54 14.16
C GLY A 110 -7.69 -18.34 12.68
N ASP A 111 -7.17 -17.18 12.28
CA ASP A 111 -6.73 -16.94 10.89
C ASP A 111 -5.42 -17.67 10.53
N LEU A 112 -4.69 -18.15 11.54
CA LEU A 112 -3.42 -18.84 11.38
C LEU A 112 -3.53 -20.31 11.81
N GLY A 113 -3.10 -21.20 10.94
CA GLY A 113 -2.95 -22.63 11.14
C GLY A 113 -1.48 -23.08 11.20
N VAL A 114 -1.30 -24.38 11.37
CA VAL A 114 0.03 -24.99 11.41
C VAL A 114 0.69 -24.86 10.03
N GLY A 115 1.85 -24.20 10.01
CA GLY A 115 2.63 -23.98 8.79
C GLY A 115 2.41 -22.62 8.14
N ASP A 116 1.48 -21.80 8.63
CA ASP A 116 1.34 -20.43 8.15
C ASP A 116 2.57 -19.61 8.54
N LEU A 117 3.19 -19.01 7.52
CA LEU A 117 4.37 -18.18 7.67
C LEU A 117 3.96 -16.72 7.54
N LEU A 118 4.11 -15.97 8.62
CA LEU A 118 4.03 -14.52 8.56
C LEU A 118 5.37 -13.96 8.08
N PRO A 119 5.35 -12.98 7.16
CA PRO A 119 6.56 -12.24 6.86
C PRO A 119 7.07 -11.59 8.14
N ALA A 120 8.39 -11.64 8.35
CA ALA A 120 9.00 -10.91 9.45
C ALA A 120 8.81 -9.40 9.25
N GLU A 121 8.65 -8.67 10.35
CA GLU A 121 8.57 -7.21 10.33
C GLU A 121 9.81 -6.61 9.64
N SER A 122 9.60 -5.46 9.01
CA SER A 122 10.67 -4.84 8.22
C SER A 122 11.88 -4.45 9.06
N ASP A 123 11.68 -4.19 10.35
CA ASP A 123 12.65 -3.75 11.36
C ASP A 123 12.89 -4.80 12.47
N ASP A 124 12.57 -6.08 12.22
CA ASP A 124 12.80 -7.16 13.18
C ASP A 124 14.30 -7.24 13.57
N SER A 125 14.60 -6.90 14.82
CA SER A 125 15.97 -6.83 15.34
C SER A 125 16.70 -8.17 15.33
N ARG A 126 15.99 -9.30 15.17
CA ARG A 126 16.57 -10.65 15.05
C ARG A 126 17.10 -10.93 13.64
N LEU A 127 16.81 -10.07 12.67
CA LEU A 127 17.24 -10.21 11.28
C LEU A 127 18.16 -9.05 10.88
N ALA A 128 19.14 -9.35 10.03
CA ALA A 128 20.01 -8.36 9.41
C ALA A 128 19.99 -8.55 7.88
N PRO A 129 20.11 -7.47 7.09
CA PRO A 129 20.28 -7.60 5.64
C PRO A 129 21.53 -8.42 5.33
N ALA A 130 21.42 -9.42 4.46
CA ALA A 130 22.52 -10.33 4.18
C ALA A 130 23.69 -9.67 3.42
N TYR A 131 23.45 -8.54 2.76
CA TYR A 131 24.47 -7.79 2.03
C TYR A 131 25.27 -6.80 2.91
N THR A 132 24.92 -6.66 4.19
CA THR A 132 25.64 -5.81 5.14
C THR A 132 26.48 -6.66 6.09
N ALA A 133 27.73 -6.24 6.35
CA ALA A 133 28.53 -6.83 7.42
C ALA A 133 27.78 -6.64 8.75
N THR A 134 27.50 -7.76 9.40
CA THR A 134 26.75 -7.82 10.66
C THR A 134 27.63 -7.48 11.87
N GLY A 135 28.95 -7.33 11.65
CA GLY A 135 29.95 -7.08 12.68
C GLY A 135 30.40 -8.35 13.41
N ASP A 136 29.98 -9.52 12.91
CA ASP A 136 30.34 -10.83 13.42
C ASP A 136 31.04 -11.65 12.33
N PRO A 137 32.35 -11.95 12.49
CA PRO A 137 33.11 -12.70 11.49
C PRO A 137 32.47 -14.03 11.09
N ALA A 138 31.79 -14.72 12.02
CA ALA A 138 31.16 -16.01 11.76
C ALA A 138 29.88 -15.90 10.92
N VAL A 139 29.25 -14.71 10.84
CA VAL A 139 28.10 -14.43 9.97
C VAL A 139 28.57 -13.82 8.66
N ASP A 140 29.55 -12.93 8.71
CA ASP A 140 30.07 -12.24 7.53
C ASP A 140 30.73 -13.23 6.55
N GLU A 141 31.31 -14.33 7.04
CA GLU A 141 31.81 -15.44 6.20
C GLU A 141 30.70 -16.23 5.47
N VAL A 142 29.50 -16.36 6.06
CA VAL A 142 28.37 -17.13 5.48
C VAL A 142 27.37 -16.24 4.74
N ALA A 143 27.34 -14.94 5.05
CA ALA A 143 26.45 -13.95 4.44
C ALA A 143 26.84 -13.67 2.97
N PHE A 144 28.13 -13.80 2.64
CA PHE A 144 28.66 -13.74 1.27
C PHE A 144 28.53 -15.09 0.52
N GLU A 145 27.36 -15.73 0.60
CA GLU A 145 27.05 -16.85 -0.29
C GLU A 145 26.83 -16.27 -1.70
N LEU A 146 27.84 -16.42 -2.57
CA LEU A 146 27.94 -15.89 -3.94
C LEU A 146 26.59 -15.79 -4.68
N GLY A 147 25.92 -14.64 -4.55
CA GLY A 147 24.97 -14.10 -5.53
C GLY A 147 23.61 -14.78 -5.71
N ILE A 148 23.23 -15.77 -4.90
CA ILE A 148 21.92 -16.47 -5.00
C ILE A 148 21.21 -16.67 -3.64
N GLY A 149 21.74 -16.04 -2.57
CA GLY A 149 21.41 -16.33 -1.18
C GLY A 149 20.21 -15.59 -0.56
N ARG A 150 20.05 -15.78 0.76
CA ARG A 150 18.93 -15.24 1.56
C ARG A 150 18.96 -13.70 1.61
N VAL A 151 17.78 -13.06 1.50
CA VAL A 151 17.64 -11.59 1.62
C VAL A 151 18.01 -11.07 3.02
N ARG A 152 17.75 -11.89 4.04
CA ARG A 152 18.05 -11.62 5.45
C ARG A 152 18.71 -12.83 6.10
N VAL A 153 19.63 -12.57 7.03
CA VAL A 153 20.25 -13.57 7.91
C VAL A 153 19.93 -13.24 9.37
N MET A 154 20.14 -14.20 10.29
CA MET A 154 20.01 -13.90 11.71
C MET A 154 21.04 -12.87 12.14
N SER A 155 20.58 -11.80 12.78
CA SER A 155 21.44 -10.80 13.40
C SER A 155 22.13 -11.38 14.64
N ARG A 156 23.19 -10.73 15.13
CA ARG A 156 23.83 -11.12 16.40
C ARG A 156 22.85 -11.22 17.57
N PRO A 157 21.96 -10.23 17.83
CA PRO A 157 20.90 -10.38 18.83
C PRO A 157 19.98 -11.58 18.58
N GLY A 158 19.59 -11.83 17.33
CA GLY A 158 18.75 -12.97 16.96
C GLY A 158 19.39 -14.32 17.26
N ARG A 159 20.71 -14.45 17.04
CA ARG A 159 21.46 -15.67 17.37
C ARG A 159 21.59 -15.88 18.88
N LEU A 160 21.89 -14.83 19.63
CA LEU A 160 21.98 -14.91 21.10
C LEU A 160 20.63 -15.32 21.71
N ASP A 161 19.52 -14.72 21.24
CA ASP A 161 18.18 -15.12 21.66
C ASP A 161 17.87 -16.59 21.30
N ALA A 162 18.17 -17.00 20.06
CA ALA A 162 17.97 -18.38 19.64
C ALA A 162 18.79 -19.38 20.47
N ALA A 163 20.05 -19.07 20.74
CA ALA A 163 20.94 -19.89 21.58
C ALA A 163 20.42 -19.96 23.02
N GLN A 164 19.98 -18.84 23.60
CA GLN A 164 19.38 -18.82 24.93
C GLN A 164 18.13 -19.69 24.99
N ARG A 165 17.19 -19.55 24.04
CA ARG A 165 15.97 -20.37 23.98
C ARG A 165 16.27 -21.86 23.84
N TRP A 166 17.27 -22.24 23.04
CA TRP A 166 17.70 -23.64 22.94
C TRP A 166 18.34 -24.15 24.22
N HIS A 167 19.11 -23.32 24.91
CA HIS A 167 19.76 -23.71 26.15
C HIS A 167 18.78 -23.81 27.33
N GLU A 168 17.80 -22.90 27.40
CA GLU A 168 16.83 -22.83 28.49
C GLU A 168 15.58 -23.69 28.24
N GLY A 169 15.36 -24.14 27.00
CA GLY A 169 14.20 -24.94 26.63
C GLY A 169 14.23 -26.38 27.15
N ASP A 170 13.09 -27.06 27.06
CA ASP A 170 12.90 -28.45 27.54
C ASP A 170 13.83 -29.48 26.88
N THR A 171 14.45 -29.13 25.75
CA THR A 171 15.43 -29.94 25.02
C THR A 171 16.87 -29.43 25.16
N GLY A 172 17.12 -28.50 26.08
CA GLY A 172 18.44 -27.93 26.36
C GLY A 172 19.40 -28.86 27.12
N PRO A 173 20.63 -28.42 27.43
CA PRO A 173 21.66 -29.24 28.07
C PRO A 173 21.33 -29.68 29.51
N GLU A 174 20.35 -29.06 30.15
CA GLU A 174 19.83 -29.46 31.46
C GLU A 174 18.70 -30.49 31.37
N ALA A 175 18.18 -30.79 30.17
CA ALA A 175 17.13 -31.76 29.99
C ALA A 175 17.59 -33.17 30.43
N PRO A 176 16.70 -33.99 31.04
CA PRO A 176 17.06 -35.34 31.50
C PRO A 176 17.69 -36.22 30.40
N MET A 177 17.20 -36.10 29.16
CA MET A 177 17.75 -36.79 27.99
C MET A 177 19.19 -36.34 27.68
N ALA A 178 19.48 -35.04 27.76
CA ALA A 178 20.81 -34.50 27.50
C ALA A 178 21.81 -34.92 28.60
N LYS A 179 21.39 -34.93 29.87
CA LYS A 179 22.22 -35.38 31.01
C LYS A 179 22.59 -36.87 30.96
N GLN A 180 21.73 -37.69 30.35
CA GLN A 180 21.95 -39.13 30.21
C GLN A 180 22.76 -39.49 28.96
N ALA A 181 23.06 -38.52 28.08
CA ALA A 181 23.86 -38.78 26.90
C ALA A 181 25.30 -39.18 27.27
N PRO A 182 25.90 -40.15 26.57
CA PRO A 182 27.25 -40.65 26.88
C PRO A 182 28.37 -39.64 26.55
N GLY A 183 28.04 -38.52 25.89
CA GLY A 183 28.98 -37.47 25.48
C GLY A 183 28.44 -36.08 25.77
N ARG A 184 29.31 -35.06 25.68
CA ARG A 184 28.94 -33.66 25.89
C ARG A 184 28.55 -32.99 24.57
N CYS A 185 27.70 -31.96 24.62
CA CYS A 185 27.26 -31.23 23.44
C CYS A 185 28.44 -30.74 22.57
N GLY A 186 29.53 -30.26 23.19
CA GLY A 186 30.71 -29.76 22.47
C GLY A 186 31.53 -30.83 21.72
N THR A 187 31.22 -32.12 21.89
CA THR A 187 31.83 -33.22 21.12
C THR A 187 30.84 -33.89 20.15
N CYS A 188 29.61 -33.37 20.05
CA CYS A 188 28.60 -33.91 19.14
C CYS A 188 28.95 -33.56 17.70
N GLY A 189 28.90 -34.52 16.78
CA GLY A 189 29.15 -34.27 15.34
C GLY A 189 28.11 -33.36 14.67
N PHE A 190 26.97 -33.10 15.34
CA PHE A 190 25.95 -32.15 14.91
C PHE A 190 26.04 -30.80 15.63
N TYR A 191 27.07 -30.59 16.48
CA TYR A 191 27.29 -29.31 17.14
C TYR A 191 27.72 -28.26 16.12
N LEU A 192 26.91 -27.21 15.98
CA LEU A 192 27.24 -26.03 15.19
C LEU A 192 27.62 -24.91 16.15
N SER A 193 28.83 -24.37 16.01
CA SER A 193 29.25 -23.14 16.68
C SER A 193 28.59 -21.96 15.96
N LEU A 194 27.42 -21.55 16.45
CA LEU A 194 26.69 -20.35 16.01
C LEU A 194 27.17 -19.09 16.73
#